data_AF-A0A6T7NBC0-F1
#
_entry.id   AF-A0A6T7NBC0-F1
#
_cell.length_a   1.000
_cell.length_b   1.000
_cell.length_c   1.000
_cell.angle_alpha   90.00
_cell.angle_beta   90.00
_cell.angle_gamma   90.00
#
_symmetry.space_group_name_H-M   'P 1'
#
loop_
_entity.id
_entity.type
_entity.pdbx_description
1 polymer ?
#
loop_
_entity_poly.entity_id
_entity_poly.type
_entity_poly.pdbx_seq_one_letter_code
_entity_poly.pdbx_strand_id
1 'polypeptide(L)'
;QREQKRRTPPVAPAAMPSVLLLALLNPVADITVSRTVNSISAGTGKLTLAGDSCKSSDAYGSNACNLDWGKSYTAAANGTLTKDIESGDTFTADLTVDELLSFKFTCQLCGVNCSFTLPVVQKRVSFAMPACPITAGAVHATKTLTLPASSPVPITTGFKGTVVAQDKAGNSLASINVQGTVSNGAVDLLVEAEA
;
A
#
# COMPACT_ATOMS: atom_id res chain seq x y z
N GLN A 1 -86.12 8.43 1.44
CA GLN A 1 -84.80 9.07 1.59
C GLN A 1 -84.14 8.56 2.87
N ARG A 2 -83.07 7.76 2.74
CA ARG A 2 -82.15 7.43 3.84
C ARG A 2 -80.74 7.36 3.25
N GLU A 3 -79.96 8.37 3.60
CA GLU A 3 -78.60 8.62 3.15
C GLU A 3 -77.63 7.74 3.96
N GLN A 4 -77.07 6.70 3.34
CA GLN A 4 -76.08 5.82 3.98
C GLN A 4 -74.69 6.47 3.90
N LYS A 5 -74.34 7.17 4.98
CA LYS A 5 -73.00 7.72 5.26
C LYS A 5 -71.98 6.60 5.47
N ARG A 6 -71.20 6.26 4.43
CA ARG A 6 -70.06 5.33 4.53
C ARG A 6 -68.98 5.94 5.44
N ARG A 7 -68.66 5.25 6.53
CA ARG A 7 -67.51 5.56 7.39
C ARG A 7 -66.29 4.80 6.87
N THR A 8 -65.23 5.50 6.53
CA THR A 8 -63.91 4.93 6.18
C THR A 8 -63.25 4.41 7.47
N PRO A 9 -62.66 3.19 7.47
CA PRO A 9 -61.94 2.69 8.63
C PRO A 9 -60.61 3.42 8.87
N PRO A 10 -60.10 3.44 10.12
CA PRO A 10 -58.82 4.07 10.47
C PRO A 10 -57.65 3.25 9.89
N VAL A 11 -56.73 3.94 9.22
CA VAL A 11 -55.47 3.37 8.72
C VAL A 11 -54.52 3.20 9.91
N ALA A 12 -54.11 1.96 10.19
CA ALA A 12 -53.12 1.65 11.21
C ALA A 12 -51.71 2.12 10.77
N PRO A 13 -50.84 2.60 11.68
CA PRO A 13 -49.48 2.97 11.35
C PRO A 13 -48.66 1.72 11.01
N ALA A 14 -48.12 1.66 9.80
CA ALA A 14 -47.19 0.63 9.38
C ALA A 14 -45.87 0.79 10.16
N ALA A 15 -45.55 -0.17 11.02
CA ALA A 15 -44.24 -0.30 11.63
C ALA A 15 -43.20 -0.59 10.53
N MET A 16 -42.31 0.36 10.27
CA MET A 16 -41.14 0.16 9.42
C MET A 16 -40.12 -0.71 10.17
N PRO A 17 -39.68 -1.86 9.62
CA PRO A 17 -38.60 -2.62 10.23
C PRO A 17 -37.27 -1.88 10.01
N SER A 18 -36.52 -1.69 11.09
CA SER A 18 -35.12 -1.25 11.11
C SER A 18 -34.25 -2.15 10.22
N VAL A 19 -34.05 -1.74 8.96
CA VAL A 19 -33.06 -2.32 8.02
C VAL A 19 -32.00 -1.24 7.73
N LEU A 20 -31.42 -0.64 8.78
CA LEU A 20 -30.44 0.44 8.62
C LEU A 20 -29.22 0.31 9.55
N LEU A 21 -28.75 -0.93 9.79
CA LEU A 21 -27.58 -1.17 10.62
C LEU A 21 -26.67 -2.29 10.08
N LEU A 22 -26.50 -2.39 8.75
CA LEU A 22 -25.51 -3.30 8.12
C LEU A 22 -24.48 -2.57 7.21
N ALA A 23 -24.48 -1.24 7.18
CA ALA A 23 -23.70 -0.46 6.21
C ALA A 23 -22.33 0.06 6.72
N LEU A 24 -21.84 -0.41 7.88
CA LEU A 24 -20.58 0.09 8.47
C LEU A 24 -19.44 -0.94 8.59
N LEU A 25 -19.63 -2.16 8.09
CA LEU A 25 -18.55 -3.15 7.99
C LEU A 25 -17.64 -2.79 6.80
N ASN A 26 -16.81 -1.76 6.97
CA ASN A 26 -15.70 -1.54 6.05
C ASN A 26 -14.73 -2.71 6.21
N PRO A 27 -14.38 -3.44 5.13
CA PRO A 27 -13.40 -4.51 5.23
C PRO A 27 -12.10 -3.93 5.80
N VAL A 28 -11.67 -4.50 6.92
CA VAL A 28 -10.39 -4.17 7.56
C VAL A 28 -9.31 -4.67 6.62
N ALA A 29 -8.52 -3.78 6.05
CA ALA A 29 -7.44 -4.18 5.15
C ALA A 29 -6.33 -4.85 5.94
N ASP A 30 -5.74 -5.91 5.38
CA ASP A 30 -4.65 -6.61 6.06
C ASP A 30 -3.38 -5.75 6.12
N ILE A 31 -3.17 -4.93 5.10
CA ILE A 31 -2.00 -4.07 4.97
C ILE A 31 -2.48 -2.69 4.56
N THR A 32 -2.09 -1.68 5.32
CA THR A 32 -2.25 -0.29 4.90
C THR A 32 -0.88 0.28 4.54
N VAL A 33 -0.79 1.01 3.43
CA VAL A 33 0.44 1.68 3.00
C VAL A 33 0.11 3.07 2.49
N SER A 34 0.76 4.07 3.06
CA SER A 34 0.77 5.44 2.57
C SER A 34 2.20 5.88 2.32
N ARG A 35 2.36 6.77 1.34
CA ARG A 35 3.65 7.37 1.03
C ARG A 35 3.57 8.90 0.96
N THR A 36 4.71 9.53 1.20
CA THR A 36 4.92 10.95 0.94
C THR A 36 6.22 11.09 0.16
N VAL A 37 6.13 11.64 -1.05
CA VAL A 37 7.32 11.91 -1.87
C VAL A 37 7.87 13.26 -1.46
N ASN A 38 9.09 13.26 -0.92
CA ASN A 38 9.75 14.47 -0.43
C ASN A 38 10.49 15.18 -1.56
N SER A 39 11.16 14.42 -2.43
CA SER A 39 11.92 14.97 -3.55
C SER A 39 12.11 13.96 -4.67
N ILE A 40 12.20 14.46 -5.90
CA ILE A 40 12.66 13.74 -7.08
C ILE A 40 13.53 14.72 -7.89
N SER A 41 14.77 14.33 -8.17
CA SER A 41 15.74 15.15 -8.93
C SER A 41 16.18 14.47 -10.24
N ALA A 42 16.06 13.14 -10.32
CA ALA A 42 16.48 12.35 -11.48
C ALA A 42 15.43 12.27 -12.60
N GLY A 43 14.34 13.03 -12.49
CA GLY A 43 13.29 13.09 -13.52
C GLY A 43 11.89 13.26 -12.96
N THR A 44 10.91 12.68 -13.65
CA THR A 44 9.51 12.63 -13.23
C THR A 44 9.02 11.19 -13.20
N GLY A 45 8.01 10.90 -12.39
CA GLY A 45 7.46 9.56 -12.33
C GLY A 45 6.13 9.48 -11.59
N LYS A 46 5.36 8.45 -11.93
CA LYS A 46 4.16 8.00 -11.26
C LYS A 46 4.24 6.50 -11.02
N LEU A 47 3.95 6.10 -9.79
CA LEU A 47 3.74 4.71 -9.42
C LEU A 47 2.25 4.50 -9.17
N THR A 48 1.61 3.70 -10.02
CA THR A 48 0.18 3.37 -9.87
C THR A 48 0.02 1.89 -9.53
N LEU A 49 -0.94 1.59 -8.67
CA LEU A 49 -1.44 0.25 -8.43
C LEU A 49 -2.76 0.10 -9.17
N ALA A 50 -2.90 -0.94 -9.98
CA ALA A 50 -4.13 -1.19 -10.72
C ALA A 50 -5.28 -1.61 -9.77
N GLY A 51 -6.51 -1.24 -10.13
CA GLY A 51 -7.72 -1.52 -9.36
C GLY A 51 -8.02 -0.49 -8.27
N ASP A 52 -8.91 -0.84 -7.36
CA ASP A 52 -9.48 0.07 -6.36
C ASP A 52 -8.84 -0.04 -4.97
N SER A 53 -7.67 -0.68 -4.91
CA SER A 53 -6.97 -0.93 -3.64
C SER A 53 -6.38 0.34 -3.02
N CYS A 54 -6.29 1.44 -3.76
CA CYS A 54 -5.78 2.71 -3.24
C CYS A 54 -6.89 3.75 -3.14
N LYS A 55 -7.09 4.27 -1.92
CA LYS A 55 -8.17 5.22 -1.61
C LYS A 55 -7.90 6.62 -2.14
N SER A 56 -6.65 6.93 -2.47
CA SER A 56 -6.27 8.23 -3.01
C SER A 56 -5.14 8.12 -4.04
N SER A 57 -4.88 9.24 -4.70
CA SER A 57 -3.71 9.41 -5.55
C SER A 57 -3.20 10.85 -5.42
N ASP A 58 -1.91 11.03 -5.67
CA ASP A 58 -1.25 12.33 -5.72
C ASP A 58 -0.51 12.51 -7.07
N ALA A 59 0.27 13.58 -7.19
CA ALA A 59 1.04 13.88 -8.40
C ALA A 59 1.98 12.74 -8.84
N TYR A 60 2.35 11.84 -7.92
CA TYR A 60 3.26 10.72 -8.12
C TYR A 60 2.55 9.36 -8.18
N GLY A 61 1.21 9.35 -8.26
CA GLY A 61 0.41 8.13 -8.46
C GLY A 61 -0.36 7.67 -7.23
N SER A 62 -0.57 6.37 -7.08
CA SER A 62 -1.41 5.77 -6.04
C SER A 62 -0.87 6.06 -4.64
N ASN A 63 -1.79 6.32 -3.70
CA ASN A 63 -1.49 6.58 -2.29
C ASN A 63 -2.62 6.06 -1.38
N ALA A 64 -2.36 5.92 -0.08
CA ALA A 64 -3.28 5.38 0.92
C ALA A 64 -3.94 4.06 0.46
N CYS A 65 -3.11 3.04 0.26
CA CYS A 65 -3.49 1.75 -0.26
C CYS A 65 -3.83 0.76 0.85
N ASN A 66 -4.89 0.01 0.61
CA ASN A 66 -5.39 -1.12 1.39
C ASN A 66 -5.14 -2.39 0.56
N LEU A 67 -4.23 -3.24 1.04
CA LEU A 67 -3.88 -4.51 0.41
C LEU A 67 -4.27 -5.65 1.35
N ASP A 68 -4.55 -6.80 0.76
CA ASP A 68 -5.00 -8.01 1.44
C ASP A 68 -4.03 -9.15 1.11
N TRP A 69 -3.80 -10.01 2.08
CA TRP A 69 -2.99 -11.21 1.88
C TRP A 69 -3.60 -12.13 0.82
N GLY A 70 -2.75 -12.90 0.14
CA GLY A 70 -3.13 -13.84 -0.90
C GLY A 70 -3.58 -13.20 -2.23
N LYS A 71 -3.60 -11.87 -2.32
CA LYS A 71 -3.93 -11.16 -3.56
C LYS A 71 -2.70 -10.79 -4.38
N SER A 72 -2.91 -10.67 -5.69
CA SER A 72 -1.91 -10.14 -6.63
C SER A 72 -2.27 -8.72 -7.01
N TYR A 73 -1.26 -7.85 -7.02
CA TYR A 73 -1.37 -6.45 -7.38
C TYR A 73 -0.44 -6.13 -8.53
N THR A 74 -0.96 -5.44 -9.55
CA THR A 74 -0.12 -4.97 -10.66
C THR A 74 0.24 -3.52 -10.43
N ALA A 75 1.52 -3.27 -10.20
CA ALA A 75 2.09 -1.94 -10.12
C ALA A 75 2.64 -1.52 -11.50
N ALA A 76 2.43 -0.26 -11.85
CA ALA A 76 3.00 0.36 -13.04
C ALA A 76 3.80 1.59 -12.64
N ALA A 77 5.08 1.62 -12.99
CA ALA A 77 5.94 2.78 -12.91
C ALA A 77 6.04 3.42 -14.29
N ASN A 78 5.64 4.68 -14.40
CA ASN A 78 5.69 5.47 -15.63
C ASN A 78 6.42 6.77 -15.34
N GLY A 79 7.37 7.17 -16.15
CA GLY A 79 8.12 8.40 -15.91
C GLY A 79 9.09 8.73 -17.01
N THR A 80 9.86 9.80 -16.78
CA THR A 80 10.96 10.19 -17.65
C THR A 80 12.19 10.42 -16.79
N LEU A 81 13.26 9.69 -17.08
CA LEU A 81 14.57 9.88 -16.47
C LEU A 81 15.32 10.99 -17.19
N THR A 82 15.93 11.91 -16.45
CA THR A 82 16.78 12.99 -17.00
C THR A 82 18.23 12.57 -17.22
N LYS A 83 18.63 11.43 -16.64
CA LYS A 83 19.95 10.82 -16.80
C LYS A 83 19.84 9.30 -16.71
N ASP A 84 20.86 8.61 -17.18
CA ASP A 84 20.98 7.17 -17.04
C ASP A 84 21.06 6.79 -15.57
N ILE A 85 20.44 5.66 -15.20
CA ILE A 85 20.70 4.98 -13.94
C ILE A 85 21.75 3.91 -14.22
N GLU A 86 22.90 4.07 -13.59
CA GLU A 86 24.09 3.27 -13.85
C GLU A 86 24.32 2.20 -12.78
N SER A 87 25.20 1.25 -13.10
CA SER A 87 25.70 0.31 -12.09
C SER A 87 26.35 1.08 -10.94
N GLY A 88 26.00 0.72 -9.70
CA GLY A 88 26.48 1.40 -8.50
C GLY A 88 25.55 2.52 -7.99
N ASP A 89 24.55 2.96 -8.76
CA ASP A 89 23.47 3.76 -8.19
C ASP A 89 22.65 2.88 -7.24
N THR A 90 22.20 3.43 -6.11
CA THR A 90 21.59 2.65 -5.02
C THR A 90 20.26 3.22 -4.56
N PHE A 91 19.47 2.40 -3.89
CA PHE A 91 18.46 2.87 -2.97
C PHE A 91 18.70 2.29 -1.59
N THR A 92 18.41 3.08 -0.57
CA THR A 92 18.48 2.69 0.84
C THR A 92 17.09 2.83 1.44
N ALA A 93 16.59 1.75 2.03
CA ALA A 93 15.38 1.76 2.83
C ALA A 93 15.77 1.68 4.31
N ASP A 94 15.30 2.64 5.10
CA ASP A 94 15.46 2.72 6.54
C ASP A 94 14.07 2.65 7.16
N LEU A 95 13.73 1.49 7.72
CA LEU A 95 12.38 1.15 8.16
C LEU A 95 12.39 0.86 9.66
N THR A 96 11.37 1.31 10.35
CA THR A 96 11.15 1.07 11.78
C THR A 96 9.77 0.45 11.99
N VAL A 97 9.73 -0.68 12.69
CA VAL A 97 8.51 -1.40 13.06
C VAL A 97 8.21 -1.18 14.54
N ASP A 98 7.00 -0.73 14.85
CA ASP A 98 6.50 -0.41 16.21
C ASP A 98 7.46 0.42 17.08
N GLU A 99 8.25 1.29 16.44
CA GLU A 99 9.28 2.13 17.09
C GLU A 99 10.39 1.37 17.84
N LEU A 100 10.35 0.04 17.81
CA LEU A 100 11.26 -0.82 18.56
C LEU A 100 12.33 -1.43 17.65
N LEU A 101 11.97 -1.75 16.41
CA LEU A 101 12.81 -2.52 15.52
C LEU A 101 13.12 -1.73 14.25
N SER A 102 14.27 -1.06 14.25
CA SER A 102 14.81 -0.40 13.06
C SER A 102 15.66 -1.37 12.25
N PHE A 103 15.44 -1.41 10.94
CA PHE A 103 16.24 -2.17 10.01
C PHE A 103 16.49 -1.35 8.75
N LYS A 104 17.73 -1.43 8.28
CA LYS A 104 18.19 -0.66 7.13
C LYS A 104 18.84 -1.60 6.13
N PHE A 105 18.48 -1.45 4.87
CA PHE A 105 19.13 -2.17 3.78
C PHE A 105 19.36 -1.26 2.58
N THR A 106 20.41 -1.59 1.81
CA THR A 106 20.81 -0.86 0.61
C THR A 106 20.94 -1.84 -0.53
N CYS A 107 20.40 -1.47 -1.69
CA CYS A 107 20.45 -2.26 -2.91
C CYS A 107 20.81 -1.38 -4.10
N GLN A 108 21.41 -1.96 -5.13
CA GLN A 108 21.63 -1.24 -6.39
C GLN A 108 20.30 -1.03 -7.11
N LEU A 109 20.16 0.08 -7.83
CA LEU A 109 18.96 0.39 -8.61
C LEU A 109 18.83 -0.47 -9.88
N CYS A 110 19.93 -1.05 -10.36
CA CYS A 110 19.94 -1.97 -11.50
C CYS A 110 21.12 -2.97 -11.40
N GLY A 111 21.17 -3.93 -12.32
CA GLY A 111 22.34 -4.78 -12.63
C GLY A 111 22.50 -6.02 -11.77
N VAL A 112 22.07 -5.99 -10.50
CA VAL A 112 22.24 -7.10 -9.56
C VAL A 112 20.97 -7.37 -8.76
N ASN A 113 20.81 -8.60 -8.25
CA ASN A 113 19.71 -8.91 -7.33
C ASN A 113 19.83 -8.08 -6.06
N CYS A 114 18.72 -7.48 -5.64
CA CYS A 114 18.59 -6.89 -4.30
C CYS A 114 18.31 -8.02 -3.31
N SER A 115 19.14 -8.15 -2.28
CA SER A 115 19.02 -9.17 -1.22
C SER A 115 19.16 -8.51 0.14
N PHE A 116 18.25 -8.81 1.08
CA PHE A 116 18.37 -8.40 2.48
C PHE A 116 17.75 -9.44 3.41
N THR A 117 18.11 -9.39 4.69
CA THR A 117 17.59 -10.30 5.72
C THR A 117 16.75 -9.52 6.71
N LEU A 118 15.55 -10.01 6.98
CA LEU A 118 14.67 -9.45 8.02
C LEU A 118 15.22 -9.82 9.41
N PRO A 119 15.49 -8.88 10.32
CA PRO A 119 16.25 -9.14 11.55
C PRO A 119 15.53 -10.07 12.55
N VAL A 120 14.18 -10.06 12.59
CA VAL A 120 13.42 -10.90 13.54
C VAL A 120 13.22 -12.32 13.02
N VAL A 121 12.81 -12.46 11.76
CA VAL A 121 12.47 -13.76 11.18
C VAL A 121 13.67 -14.44 10.49
N GLN A 122 14.80 -13.73 10.36
CA GLN A 122 16.02 -14.18 9.68
C GLN A 122 15.75 -14.72 8.26
N LYS A 123 14.64 -14.31 7.65
CA LYS A 123 14.28 -14.68 6.29
C LYS A 123 14.99 -13.74 5.33
N ARG A 124 15.71 -14.35 4.38
CA ARG A 124 16.32 -13.63 3.26
C ARG A 124 15.26 -13.35 2.21
N VAL A 125 15.08 -12.08 1.90
CA VAL A 125 14.29 -11.61 0.75
C VAL A 125 15.26 -11.30 -0.37
N SER A 126 14.96 -11.78 -1.59
CA SER A 126 15.76 -11.47 -2.77
C SER A 126 14.88 -11.27 -4.00
N PHE A 127 15.14 -10.22 -4.77
CA PHE A 127 14.46 -9.97 -6.04
C PHE A 127 15.43 -9.42 -7.09
N ALA A 128 15.11 -9.68 -8.35
CA ALA A 128 15.92 -9.25 -9.48
C ALA A 128 15.67 -7.77 -9.80
N MET A 129 16.75 -7.00 -9.90
CA MET A 129 16.72 -5.64 -10.43
C MET A 129 16.83 -5.69 -11.97
N PRO A 130 16.32 -4.68 -12.69
CA PRO A 130 16.50 -4.58 -14.14
C PRO A 130 17.99 -4.49 -14.50
N ALA A 131 18.36 -4.80 -15.75
CA ALA A 131 19.73 -4.64 -16.22
C ALA A 131 20.18 -3.16 -16.21
N CYS A 132 21.48 -2.92 -16.05
CA CYS A 132 22.08 -1.58 -16.20
C CYS A 132 22.71 -1.40 -17.61
N PRO A 133 22.81 -0.16 -18.11
CA PRO A 133 22.18 1.04 -17.58
C PRO A 133 20.68 1.07 -17.88
N ILE A 134 19.90 1.75 -17.04
CA ILE A 134 18.54 2.18 -17.41
C ILE A 134 18.71 3.52 -18.11
N THR A 135 18.61 3.53 -19.44
CA THR A 135 18.84 4.71 -20.26
C THR A 135 17.85 5.83 -19.92
N ALA A 136 18.35 7.07 -19.95
CA ALA A 136 17.56 8.28 -19.85
C ALA A 136 16.41 8.29 -20.87
N GLY A 137 15.34 9.01 -20.53
CA GLY A 137 14.14 9.09 -21.35
C GLY A 137 12.95 8.37 -20.72
N ALA A 138 11.98 8.00 -21.56
CA ALA A 138 10.72 7.44 -21.11
C ALA A 138 10.91 6.04 -20.52
N VAL A 139 10.41 5.85 -19.30
CA VAL A 139 10.42 4.57 -18.58
C VAL A 139 8.99 4.11 -18.37
N HIS A 140 8.72 2.89 -18.81
CA HIS A 140 7.47 2.19 -18.59
C HIS A 140 7.77 0.79 -18.08
N ALA A 141 7.43 0.53 -16.82
CA ALA A 141 7.65 -0.76 -16.20
C ALA A 141 6.38 -1.22 -15.48
N THR A 142 5.94 -2.44 -15.76
CA THR A 142 4.85 -3.08 -15.04
C THR A 142 5.38 -4.30 -14.30
N LYS A 143 4.94 -4.48 -13.05
CA LYS A 143 5.29 -5.62 -12.21
C LYS A 143 4.08 -6.08 -11.42
N THR A 144 3.82 -7.38 -11.46
CA THR A 144 2.82 -8.00 -10.60
C THR A 144 3.50 -8.49 -9.33
N LEU A 145 3.04 -7.99 -8.19
CA LEU A 145 3.43 -8.43 -6.86
C LEU A 145 2.32 -9.33 -6.32
N THR A 146 2.65 -10.60 -6.04
CA THR A 146 1.72 -11.51 -5.35
C THR A 146 2.09 -11.54 -3.89
N LEU A 147 1.14 -11.13 -3.04
CA LEU A 147 1.31 -11.23 -1.60
C LEU A 147 1.15 -12.68 -1.14
N PRO A 148 1.89 -13.12 -0.12
CA PRO A 148 1.73 -14.45 0.44
C PRO A 148 0.30 -14.64 0.94
N ALA A 149 -0.18 -15.90 0.96
CA ALA A 149 -1.55 -16.25 1.36
C ALA A 149 -1.91 -15.84 2.80
N SER A 150 -0.90 -15.64 3.65
CA SER A 150 -1.06 -15.22 5.05
C SER A 150 0.09 -14.32 5.47
N SER A 151 -0.11 -13.55 6.56
CA SER A 151 0.94 -12.72 7.11
C SER A 151 2.17 -13.55 7.49
N PRO A 152 3.39 -13.13 7.11
CA PRO A 152 4.62 -13.72 7.62
C PRO A 152 4.97 -13.23 9.03
N VAL A 153 4.24 -12.23 9.54
CA VAL A 153 4.42 -11.63 10.88
C VAL A 153 3.20 -11.97 11.74
N PRO A 154 3.38 -12.64 12.89
CA PRO A 154 2.27 -13.17 13.69
C PRO A 154 1.53 -12.11 14.54
N ILE A 155 1.92 -10.84 14.44
CA ILE A 155 1.38 -9.74 15.22
C ILE A 155 0.99 -8.58 14.29
N THR A 156 -0.01 -7.80 14.70
CA THR A 156 -0.35 -6.55 14.03
C THR A 156 0.68 -5.49 14.42
N THR A 157 1.33 -4.89 13.43
CA THR A 157 2.43 -3.94 13.65
C THR A 157 2.35 -2.76 12.70
N GLY A 158 2.66 -1.57 13.20
CA GLY A 158 2.90 -0.39 12.38
C GLY A 158 4.33 -0.36 11.85
N PHE A 159 4.52 0.21 10.67
CA PHE A 159 5.84 0.53 10.16
C PHE A 159 5.90 1.96 9.65
N LYS A 160 7.07 2.59 9.77
CA LYS A 160 7.39 3.88 9.18
C LYS A 160 8.83 3.88 8.71
N GLY A 161 9.16 4.67 7.71
CA GLY A 161 10.53 4.82 7.29
C GLY A 161 10.73 5.65 6.04
N THR A 162 11.96 5.65 5.57
CA THR A 162 12.38 6.46 4.42
C THR A 162 13.10 5.58 3.41
N VAL A 163 12.77 5.76 2.14
CA VAL A 163 13.46 5.19 1.00
C VAL A 163 14.15 6.31 0.24
N VAL A 164 15.47 6.24 0.09
CA VAL A 164 16.27 7.23 -0.62
C VAL A 164 17.01 6.55 -1.75
N ALA A 165 16.79 7.00 -2.98
CA ALA A 165 17.59 6.64 -4.14
C ALA A 165 18.76 7.63 -4.28
N GLN A 166 19.96 7.14 -4.57
CA GLN A 166 21.18 7.93 -4.73
C GLN A 166 21.95 7.45 -5.95
N ASP A 167 22.63 8.36 -6.63
CA ASP A 167 23.62 7.94 -7.62
C ASP A 167 24.89 7.43 -6.94
N LYS A 168 25.78 6.83 -7.73
CA LYS A 168 27.08 6.32 -7.29
C LYS A 168 27.99 7.39 -6.65
N ALA A 169 27.69 8.69 -6.84
CA ALA A 169 28.40 9.80 -6.20
C ALA A 169 27.75 10.23 -4.87
N GLY A 170 26.65 9.59 -4.46
CA GLY A 170 25.93 9.88 -3.23
C GLY A 170 24.91 11.02 -3.34
N ASN A 171 24.64 11.53 -4.55
CA ASN A 171 23.62 12.56 -4.71
C ASN A 171 22.23 11.94 -4.68
N SER A 172 21.32 12.55 -3.90
CA SER A 172 19.93 12.10 -3.82
C SER A 172 19.21 12.26 -5.15
N LEU A 173 18.65 11.15 -5.65
CA LEU A 173 17.83 11.05 -6.86
C LEU A 173 16.34 11.14 -6.54
N ALA A 174 15.93 10.55 -5.41
CA ALA A 174 14.57 10.60 -4.89
C ALA A 174 14.55 10.30 -3.40
N SER A 175 13.60 10.88 -2.67
CA SER A 175 13.34 10.60 -1.26
C SER A 175 11.86 10.42 -1.01
N ILE A 176 11.48 9.32 -0.37
CA ILE A 176 10.10 8.92 -0.13
C ILE A 176 9.97 8.47 1.32
N ASN A 177 9.04 9.05 2.06
CA ASN A 177 8.61 8.48 3.34
C ASN A 177 7.49 7.48 3.10
N VAL A 178 7.54 6.36 3.80
CA VAL A 178 6.52 5.32 3.76
C VAL A 178 6.06 5.02 5.17
N GLN A 179 4.77 4.76 5.32
CA GLN A 179 4.19 4.35 6.60
C GLN A 179 2.98 3.47 6.37
N GLY A 180 2.65 2.66 7.36
CA GLY A 180 1.57 1.72 7.22
C GLY A 180 1.38 0.82 8.42
N THR A 181 0.47 -0.13 8.26
CA THR A 181 0.23 -1.20 9.21
C THR A 181 0.17 -2.53 8.48
N VAL A 182 0.49 -3.60 9.19
CA VAL A 182 0.37 -4.97 8.72
C VAL A 182 -0.36 -5.75 9.81
N SER A 183 -1.41 -6.47 9.46
CA SER A 183 -2.18 -7.34 10.36
C SER A 183 -1.93 -8.81 10.03
N ASN A 184 -2.26 -9.70 10.97
CA ASN A 184 -2.00 -11.13 10.85
C ASN A 184 -2.89 -11.83 9.78
N GLY A 185 -3.85 -11.17 9.14
CA GLY A 185 -4.76 -11.78 8.15
C GLY A 185 -5.72 -12.84 8.69
N ALA A 186 -5.47 -13.35 9.90
CA ALA A 186 -6.52 -13.90 10.74
C ALA A 186 -7.37 -12.70 11.17
N VAL A 187 -8.56 -12.61 10.58
CA VAL A 187 -9.67 -11.74 10.96
C VAL A 187 -9.53 -11.35 12.43
N ASP A 188 -9.44 -10.04 12.67
CA ASP A 188 -9.67 -9.44 13.98
C ASP A 188 -11.06 -9.91 14.43
N LEU A 189 -11.07 -11.04 15.14
CA LEU A 189 -12.26 -11.64 15.73
C LEU A 189 -12.64 -10.69 16.86
N LEU A 190 -13.48 -9.71 16.50
CA LEU A 190 -14.45 -9.03 17.35
C LEU A 190 -14.19 -9.22 18.85
N VAL A 191 -13.42 -8.30 19.44
CA VAL A 191 -13.70 -7.93 20.83
C VAL A 191 -14.68 -6.77 20.78
N GLU A 192 -15.94 -7.09 20.42
CA GLU A 192 -17.07 -6.34 20.93
C GLU A 192 -17.14 -6.66 22.43
N ALA A 193 -16.46 -5.85 23.22
CA ALA A 193 -16.73 -5.77 24.64
C ALA A 193 -18.07 -5.03 24.80
N GLU A 194 -19.17 -5.77 24.77
CA GLU A 194 -20.41 -5.31 25.39
C GLU A 194 -20.15 -5.18 26.90
N ALA A 195 -20.28 -3.96 27.40
CA ALA A 195 -20.44 -3.64 28.82
C ALA A 195 -21.79 -2.96 29.02
#